data_AF-X0UAJ8-F1
#
_entry.id   AF-X0UAJ8-F1
#
_cell.length_a   1.000
_cell.length_b   1.000
_cell.length_c   1.000
_cell.angle_alpha   90.00
_cell.angle_beta   90.00
_cell.angle_gamma   90.00
#
_symmetry.space_group_name_H-M   'P 1'
#
loop_
_entity.id
_entity.type
_entity.pdbx_description
1 polymer ?
#
loop_
_entity_poly.entity_id
_entity_poly.type
_entity_poly.pdbx_seq_one_letter_code
_entity_poly.pdbx_strand_id
1 'polypeptide(L)'
;FIKIVNRAIKEGAAKWTRWLDAPVKTEKDGREVTTDPEGMKYVLDMLLMEAGVDIAFHSFVHFALCDDNKIEEIDLVGKFGKQSLKAKTYIDCTGDADMAVLCDLDFLSASVGAISPGVRIGGLDTKIVREQEKARVEKHGICEPLEYEEGGFNTFGWLSLRGEGSERLYDATHVKNVCKLTIEDLTKAEIYGRDIMHRAVKKLRGREGSGYENAYITGTGTHLGLRKSRVPLTQYYMSDEDMNCDFPDSIAIGGDVASDYGYIKIPFRTLLP
;
A
#
# COMPACT_ATOMS: atom_id res chain seq x y z
N PHE A 1 13.98 1.18 -10.90
CA PHE A 1 13.93 1.00 -9.43
C PHE A 1 15.06 1.73 -8.68
N ILE A 2 16.33 1.33 -8.80
CA ILE A 2 17.45 1.91 -8.01
C ILE A 2 17.57 3.44 -8.12
N LYS A 3 17.30 4.04 -9.29
CA LYS A 3 17.30 5.51 -9.45
C LYS A 3 16.28 6.23 -8.57
N ILE A 4 15.06 5.69 -8.45
CA ILE A 4 13.97 6.25 -7.63
C ILE A 4 14.35 6.16 -6.16
N VAL A 5 14.80 4.98 -5.70
CA VAL A 5 15.26 4.76 -4.33
C VAL A 5 16.41 5.69 -3.97
N ASN A 6 17.42 5.81 -4.82
CA ASN A 6 18.55 6.70 -4.58
C ASN A 6 18.13 8.18 -4.53
N ARG A 7 17.19 8.60 -5.39
CA ARG A 7 16.62 9.95 -5.34
C ARG A 7 15.87 10.16 -4.03
N ALA A 8 15.01 9.22 -3.63
CA ALA A 8 14.28 9.29 -2.37
C ALA A 8 15.21 9.41 -1.15
N ILE A 9 16.29 8.64 -1.12
CA ILE A 9 17.30 8.74 -0.05
C ILE A 9 17.99 10.11 -0.07
N LYS A 10 18.37 10.60 -1.24
CA LYS A 10 19.01 11.91 -1.40
C LYS A 10 18.11 13.05 -0.91
N GLU A 11 16.81 12.97 -1.16
CA GLU A 11 15.81 13.95 -0.72
C GLU A 11 15.33 13.73 0.73
N GLY A 12 15.86 12.73 1.43
CA GLY A 12 15.43 12.39 2.80
C GLY A 12 14.06 11.73 2.90
N ALA A 13 13.42 11.40 1.77
CA ALA A 13 12.15 10.69 1.67
C ALA A 13 12.29 9.17 1.90
N ALA A 14 13.51 8.65 1.93
CA ALA A 14 13.77 7.25 2.20
C ALA A 14 15.06 7.04 3.00
N LYS A 15 15.14 5.94 3.72
CA LYS A 15 16.34 5.56 4.47
C LYS A 15 16.56 4.06 4.37
N TRP A 16 17.82 3.66 4.27
CA TRP A 16 18.21 2.27 4.51
C TRP A 16 18.06 1.96 6.00
N THR A 17 17.17 1.04 6.32
CA THR A 17 16.94 0.56 7.67
C THR A 17 17.36 -0.90 7.81
N ARG A 18 17.69 -1.28 9.06
CA ARG A 18 17.81 -2.69 9.44
C ARG A 18 16.41 -3.20 9.78
N TRP A 19 16.17 -4.48 9.51
CA TRP A 19 14.92 -5.26 9.56
C TRP A 19 13.81 -4.91 10.55
N LEU A 20 14.09 -4.27 11.69
CA LEU A 20 13.05 -3.85 12.66
C LEU A 20 12.23 -2.64 12.20
N ASP A 21 12.60 -2.02 11.08
CA ASP A 21 11.93 -0.83 10.57
C ASP A 21 11.53 -0.98 9.08
N ALA A 22 11.48 -2.15 8.41
CA ALA A 22 11.14 -2.17 6.96
C ALA A 22 10.48 -3.46 6.41
N PRO A 23 9.98 -3.43 5.14
CA PRO A 23 9.20 -4.53 4.54
C PRO A 23 9.80 -5.20 3.28
N VAL A 24 11.08 -5.03 2.90
CA VAL A 24 11.62 -5.64 1.64
C VAL A 24 13.11 -5.97 1.73
N LYS A 25 13.50 -7.25 1.55
CA LYS A 25 14.91 -7.65 1.34
C LYS A 25 15.44 -7.10 0.02
N THR A 26 16.61 -6.45 0.04
CA THR A 26 17.37 -6.13 -1.18
C THR A 26 18.71 -6.89 -1.23
N GLU A 27 19.22 -7.16 -2.45
CA GLU A 27 20.41 -7.99 -2.72
C GLU A 27 21.73 -7.50 -2.08
N LYS A 28 21.77 -6.30 -1.50
CA LYS A 28 22.95 -5.77 -0.81
C LYS A 28 22.72 -5.72 0.70
N ASP A 29 23.37 -6.66 1.39
CA ASP A 29 23.62 -6.64 2.84
C ASP A 29 22.39 -6.81 3.76
N GLY A 30 21.26 -7.34 3.27
CA GLY A 30 20.06 -7.52 4.11
C GLY A 30 19.49 -6.20 4.65
N ARG A 31 19.76 -5.10 3.93
CA ARG A 31 19.22 -3.77 4.21
C ARG A 31 17.96 -3.54 3.40
N GLU A 32 17.00 -2.90 4.03
CA GLU A 32 15.69 -2.63 3.47
C GLU A 32 15.46 -1.12 3.40
N VAL A 33 14.58 -0.67 2.52
CA VAL A 33 14.29 0.76 2.36
C VAL A 33 12.96 1.08 3.00
N THR A 34 13.01 2.00 3.96
CA THR A 34 11.82 2.71 4.44
C THR A 34 11.59 3.95 3.62
N THR A 35 10.32 4.31 3.44
CA THR A 35 9.92 5.50 2.70
C THR A 35 8.94 6.34 3.50
N ASP A 36 9.25 7.62 3.73
CA ASP A 36 8.28 8.59 4.23
C ASP A 36 7.23 8.87 3.12
N PRO A 37 5.93 8.58 3.30
CA PRO A 37 4.92 8.79 2.29
C PRO A 37 4.80 10.25 1.84
N GLU A 38 5.05 11.24 2.70
CA GLU A 38 4.99 12.65 2.28
C GLU A 38 6.20 13.02 1.41
N GLY A 39 7.41 12.66 1.84
CA GLY A 39 8.62 12.82 1.04
C GLY A 39 8.54 12.07 -0.29
N MET A 40 7.94 10.88 -0.31
CA MET A 40 7.79 10.11 -1.55
C MET A 40 6.86 10.76 -2.56
N LYS A 41 5.74 11.38 -2.13
CA LYS A 41 4.87 12.14 -3.05
C LYS A 41 5.68 13.21 -3.78
N TYR A 42 6.42 14.03 -3.02
CA TYR A 42 7.28 15.05 -3.59
C TYR A 42 8.32 14.48 -4.58
N VAL A 43 9.02 13.41 -4.18
CA VAL A 43 10.03 12.77 -5.04
C VAL A 43 9.42 12.26 -6.34
N LEU A 44 8.25 11.61 -6.27
CA LEU A 44 7.55 11.08 -7.44
C LEU A 44 7.06 12.20 -8.35
N ASP A 45 6.48 13.27 -7.80
CA ASP A 45 6.05 14.44 -8.57
C ASP A 45 7.22 15.04 -9.35
N MET A 46 8.36 15.24 -8.69
CA MET A 46 9.56 15.79 -9.34
C MET A 46 10.09 14.86 -10.44
N LEU A 47 10.13 13.56 -10.20
CA LEU A 47 10.58 12.59 -11.20
C LEU A 47 9.68 12.57 -12.45
N LEU A 48 8.36 12.69 -12.26
CA LEU A 48 7.40 12.76 -13.37
C LEU A 48 7.56 14.06 -14.15
N MET A 49 7.69 15.21 -13.46
CA MET A 49 7.92 16.50 -14.09
C MET A 49 9.26 16.54 -14.87
N GLU A 50 10.34 16.03 -14.28
CA GLU A 50 11.65 15.92 -14.94
C GLU A 50 11.59 15.01 -16.19
N ALA A 51 10.70 14.01 -16.19
CA ALA A 51 10.45 13.15 -17.34
C ALA A 51 9.53 13.77 -18.41
N GLY A 52 8.99 14.97 -18.17
CA GLY A 52 8.07 15.65 -19.08
C GLY A 52 6.66 15.03 -19.10
N VAL A 53 6.25 14.37 -18.01
CA VAL A 53 4.91 13.82 -17.87
C VAL A 53 3.93 14.92 -17.45
N ASP A 54 2.82 15.04 -18.19
CA ASP A 54 1.71 15.90 -17.79
C ASP A 54 0.91 15.23 -16.66
N ILE A 55 0.94 15.84 -15.47
CA ILE A 55 0.26 15.32 -14.27
C ILE A 55 -1.12 15.98 -14.13
N ALA A 56 -2.17 15.17 -14.04
CA ALA A 56 -3.55 15.62 -13.90
C ALA A 56 -4.16 15.25 -12.54
N PHE A 57 -3.78 15.95 -11.47
CA PHE A 57 -4.42 15.78 -10.16
C PHE A 57 -5.91 16.17 -10.18
N HIS A 58 -6.68 15.65 -9.21
CA HIS A 58 -8.12 15.87 -9.09
C HIS A 58 -8.93 15.41 -10.33
N SER A 59 -8.42 14.40 -11.03
CA SER A 59 -9.05 13.78 -12.19
C SER A 59 -9.36 12.32 -11.88
N PHE A 60 -10.62 11.93 -11.99
CA PHE A 60 -11.07 10.55 -11.78
C PHE A 60 -11.65 10.03 -13.09
N VAL A 61 -11.24 8.84 -13.52
CA VAL A 61 -11.87 8.19 -14.67
C VAL A 61 -13.24 7.66 -14.22
N HIS A 62 -14.30 8.01 -14.94
CA HIS A 62 -15.65 7.55 -14.59
C HIS A 62 -16.36 6.79 -15.73
N PHE A 63 -15.78 6.80 -16.93
CA PHE A 63 -16.32 6.11 -18.09
C PHE A 63 -15.18 5.79 -19.08
N ALA A 64 -15.31 4.66 -19.76
CA ALA A 64 -14.46 4.26 -20.87
C ALA A 64 -15.35 3.87 -22.06
N LEU A 65 -15.06 4.43 -23.23
CA LEU A 65 -15.63 3.99 -24.49
C LEU A 65 -14.72 2.91 -25.07
N CYS A 66 -15.22 1.67 -25.10
CA CYS A 66 -14.53 0.53 -25.67
C CYS A 66 -15.13 0.18 -27.04
N ASP A 67 -14.24 -0.13 -27.99
CA ASP A 67 -14.57 -0.68 -29.30
C ASP A 67 -13.71 -1.93 -29.49
N ASP A 68 -14.36 -3.09 -29.64
CA ASP A 68 -13.73 -4.41 -29.57
C ASP A 68 -12.79 -4.54 -28.34
N ASN A 69 -11.49 -4.78 -28.58
CA ASN A 69 -10.47 -4.96 -27.55
C ASN A 69 -9.64 -3.69 -27.32
N LYS A 70 -10.19 -2.50 -27.59
CA LYS A 70 -9.48 -1.23 -27.47
C LYS A 70 -10.34 -0.18 -26.76
N ILE A 71 -9.68 0.60 -25.92
CA ILE A 71 -10.25 1.83 -25.37
C ILE A 71 -10.06 2.94 -26.40
N GLU A 72 -11.14 3.52 -26.89
CA GLU A 72 -11.10 4.65 -27.82
C GLU A 72 -10.99 6.00 -27.10
N GLU A 73 -11.69 6.13 -25.98
CA GLU A 73 -11.80 7.36 -25.22
C GLU A 73 -12.12 7.06 -23.75
N ILE A 74 -11.63 7.90 -22.85
CA ILE A 74 -12.05 7.91 -21.44
C ILE A 74 -12.66 9.26 -21.09
N ASP A 75 -13.58 9.25 -20.14
CA ASP A 75 -14.06 10.48 -19.52
C ASP A 75 -13.49 10.65 -18.12
N LEU A 76 -12.92 11.82 -17.89
CA LEU A 76 -12.47 12.30 -16.60
C LEU A 76 -13.53 13.20 -15.97
N VAL A 77 -13.70 13.08 -14.66
CA VAL A 77 -14.45 14.02 -13.84
C VAL A 77 -13.57 14.60 -12.74
N GLY A 78 -13.79 15.88 -12.46
CA GLY A 78 -13.07 16.59 -11.43
C GLY A 78 -13.69 17.95 -11.14
N LYS A 79 -12.93 18.82 -10.46
CA LYS A 79 -13.35 20.21 -10.21
C LYS A 79 -13.55 21.01 -11.50
N PHE A 80 -12.95 20.57 -12.60
CA PHE A 80 -13.09 21.12 -13.94
C PHE A 80 -14.37 20.67 -14.65
N GLY A 81 -15.22 19.87 -14.00
CA GLY A 81 -16.37 19.24 -14.63
C GLY A 81 -15.97 17.93 -15.31
N LYS A 82 -16.46 17.72 -16.54
CA LYS A 82 -16.20 16.53 -17.33
C LYS A 82 -15.28 16.86 -18.51
N GLN A 83 -14.30 16.00 -18.77
CA GLN A 83 -13.40 16.13 -19.92
C GLN A 83 -13.11 14.74 -20.53
N SER A 84 -13.23 14.63 -21.85
CA SER A 84 -12.91 13.39 -22.58
C SER A 84 -11.48 13.42 -23.11
N LEU A 85 -10.79 12.28 -23.03
CA LEU A 85 -9.40 12.13 -23.49
C LEU A 85 -9.24 10.87 -24.35
N LYS A 86 -8.40 11.00 -25.38
CA LYS A 86 -7.96 9.88 -26.21
C LYS A 86 -6.47 9.66 -26.05
N ALA A 87 -6.07 8.41 -25.94
CA ALA A 87 -4.68 7.98 -25.92
C ALA A 87 -4.47 6.79 -26.86
N LYS A 88 -3.22 6.56 -27.25
CA LYS A 88 -2.84 5.35 -28.00
C LYS A 88 -2.82 4.11 -27.11
N THR A 89 -2.59 4.30 -25.82
CA THR A 89 -2.42 3.24 -24.83
C THR A 89 -2.89 3.77 -23.48
N TYR A 90 -3.57 2.92 -22.73
CA TYR A 90 -4.02 3.18 -21.37
C TYR A 90 -3.36 2.15 -20.46
N ILE A 91 -2.84 2.61 -19.31
CA ILE A 91 -2.22 1.75 -18.31
C ILE A 91 -3.02 1.94 -17.02
N ASP A 92 -3.69 0.89 -16.56
CA ASP A 92 -4.43 0.93 -15.31
C ASP A 92 -3.46 0.85 -14.13
N CYS A 93 -3.34 1.95 -13.40
CA CYS A 93 -2.58 2.03 -12.15
C CYS A 93 -3.47 2.39 -10.95
N THR A 94 -4.76 2.05 -11.02
CA THR A 94 -5.74 2.34 -9.95
C THR A 94 -5.57 1.44 -8.72
N GLY A 95 -4.94 0.28 -8.89
CA GLY A 95 -4.75 -0.73 -7.83
C GLY A 95 -5.95 -1.66 -7.65
N ASP A 96 -7.17 -1.14 -7.81
CA ASP A 96 -8.43 -1.91 -7.69
C ASP A 96 -9.02 -2.40 -9.02
N ALA A 97 -8.27 -2.22 -10.11
CA ALA A 97 -8.66 -2.53 -11.48
C ALA A 97 -9.96 -1.82 -11.91
N ASP A 98 -10.10 -0.54 -11.57
CA ASP A 98 -11.31 0.23 -11.89
C ASP A 98 -11.49 0.40 -13.41
N MET A 99 -10.40 0.53 -14.18
CA MET A 99 -10.51 0.59 -15.64
C MET A 99 -11.02 -0.73 -16.22
N ALA A 100 -10.59 -1.86 -15.67
CA ALA A 100 -11.08 -3.17 -16.08
C ALA A 100 -12.60 -3.29 -15.90
N VAL A 101 -13.14 -2.74 -14.80
CA VAL A 101 -14.60 -2.69 -14.58
C VAL A 101 -15.29 -1.79 -15.59
N LEU A 102 -14.74 -0.60 -15.86
CA LEU A 102 -15.31 0.34 -16.83
C LEU A 102 -15.29 -0.20 -18.26
N CYS A 103 -14.38 -1.13 -18.56
CA CYS A 103 -14.25 -1.78 -19.87
C CYS A 103 -14.95 -3.15 -19.93
N ASP A 104 -15.73 -3.51 -18.91
CA ASP A 104 -16.50 -4.77 -18.84
C ASP A 104 -15.65 -6.04 -18.98
N LEU A 105 -14.44 -6.05 -18.39
CA LEU A 105 -13.59 -7.25 -18.35
C LEU A 105 -14.17 -8.29 -17.39
N ASP A 106 -13.98 -9.56 -17.72
CA ASP A 106 -14.20 -10.66 -16.79
C ASP A 106 -13.12 -10.68 -15.69
N PHE A 107 -13.45 -11.27 -14.54
CA PHE A 107 -12.55 -11.37 -13.39
C PHE A 107 -12.44 -12.82 -12.88
N LEU A 108 -11.22 -13.28 -12.58
CA LEU A 108 -11.01 -14.55 -11.86
C LEU A 108 -11.62 -14.52 -10.46
N SER A 109 -11.52 -13.36 -9.80
CA SER A 109 -12.03 -13.16 -8.45
C SER A 109 -12.29 -11.69 -8.20
N ALA A 110 -13.40 -11.41 -7.50
CA ALA A 110 -13.72 -10.11 -6.93
C ALA A 110 -13.80 -10.21 -5.39
N SER A 111 -12.94 -11.05 -4.79
CA SER A 111 -12.88 -11.19 -3.34
C SER A 111 -12.03 -10.08 -2.73
N VAL A 112 -12.66 -9.26 -1.89
CA VAL A 112 -11.94 -8.26 -1.12
C VAL A 112 -11.20 -8.95 0.02
N GLY A 113 -9.88 -8.84 -0.01
CA GLY A 113 -8.99 -9.27 1.05
C GLY A 113 -9.10 -8.38 2.28
N ALA A 114 -8.06 -8.35 3.09
CA ALA A 114 -8.03 -7.46 4.24
C ALA A 114 -8.02 -5.98 3.81
N ILE A 115 -8.83 -5.19 4.51
CA ILE A 115 -8.86 -3.73 4.40
C ILE A 115 -8.09 -3.16 5.58
N SER A 116 -7.13 -2.29 5.32
CA SER A 116 -6.36 -1.56 6.33
C SER A 116 -6.29 -0.09 5.92
N PRO A 117 -6.87 0.83 6.71
CA PRO A 117 -6.46 2.21 6.59
C PRO A 117 -5.14 2.33 7.37
N GLY A 118 -4.04 2.66 6.71
CA GLY A 118 -2.78 2.93 7.42
C GLY A 118 -3.00 4.07 8.43
N VAL A 119 -2.39 3.98 9.62
CA VAL A 119 -2.52 5.02 10.67
C VAL A 119 -1.15 5.49 11.12
N ARG A 120 -0.98 6.81 11.18
CA ARG A 120 0.18 7.45 11.79
C ARG A 120 -0.14 7.83 13.23
N ILE A 121 0.73 7.45 14.15
CA ILE A 121 0.61 7.72 15.58
C ILE A 121 1.84 8.52 16.01
N GLY A 122 1.60 9.74 16.49
CA GLY A 122 2.60 10.61 17.12
C GLY A 122 2.59 10.51 18.64
N GLY A 123 3.51 11.20 19.31
CA GLY A 123 3.61 11.24 20.78
C GLY A 123 4.25 10.01 21.43
N LEU A 124 4.99 9.22 20.66
CA LEU A 124 5.62 7.98 21.13
C LEU A 124 6.98 8.22 21.79
N ASP A 125 7.24 7.56 22.91
CA ASP A 125 8.61 7.25 23.35
C ASP A 125 9.14 6.09 22.52
N THR A 126 9.71 6.43 21.35
CA THR A 126 10.18 5.43 20.39
C THR A 126 11.30 4.56 20.90
N LYS A 127 12.04 4.93 21.95
CA LYS A 127 13.06 4.06 22.54
C LYS A 127 12.40 2.89 23.25
N ILE A 128 11.45 3.20 24.14
CA ILE A 128 10.67 2.19 24.86
C ILE A 128 9.89 1.31 23.88
N VAL A 129 9.19 1.93 22.92
CA VAL A 129 8.39 1.17 21.93
C VAL A 129 9.27 0.24 21.10
N ARG A 130 10.45 0.68 20.65
CA ARG A 130 11.39 -0.17 19.89
C ARG A 130 11.93 -1.33 20.70
N GLU A 131 12.28 -1.11 21.95
CA GLU A 131 12.78 -2.18 22.83
C GLU A 131 11.70 -3.24 23.05
N GLN A 132 10.46 -2.83 23.26
CA GLN A 132 9.32 -3.74 23.42
C GLN A 132 9.01 -4.51 22.13
N GLU A 133 9.03 -3.85 20.97
CA GLU A 133 8.88 -4.51 19.66
C GLU A 133 9.99 -5.54 19.44
N LYS A 134 11.25 -5.16 19.66
CA LYS A 134 12.39 -6.07 19.50
C LYS A 134 12.25 -7.31 20.38
N ALA A 135 11.94 -7.12 21.67
CA ALA A 135 11.73 -8.23 22.60
C ALA A 135 10.55 -9.13 22.17
N ARG A 136 9.49 -8.53 21.61
CA ARG A 136 8.35 -9.27 21.08
C ARG A 136 8.73 -10.13 19.88
N VAL A 137 9.47 -9.56 18.93
CA VAL A 137 9.95 -10.27 17.73
C VAL A 137 10.84 -11.44 18.09
N GLU A 138 11.77 -11.24 19.02
CA GLU A 138 12.66 -12.28 19.52
C GLU A 138 11.87 -13.45 20.14
N LYS A 139 10.73 -13.17 20.75
CA LYS A 139 9.90 -14.17 21.46
C LYS A 139 8.85 -14.84 20.58
N HIS A 140 8.23 -14.09 19.67
CA HIS A 140 7.01 -14.48 18.95
C HIS A 140 7.18 -14.50 17.42
N GLY A 141 8.34 -14.10 16.90
CA GLY A 141 8.54 -13.88 15.48
C GLY A 141 7.83 -12.61 14.97
N ILE A 142 7.85 -12.43 13.65
CA ILE A 142 7.49 -11.17 12.98
C ILE A 142 5.96 -11.01 12.79
N CYS A 143 5.22 -12.10 12.95
CA CYS A 143 3.84 -12.19 12.46
C CYS A 143 2.75 -12.25 13.52
N GLU A 144 3.05 -12.08 14.82
CA GLU A 144 1.97 -12.01 15.81
C GLU A 144 1.48 -10.56 15.97
N PRO A 145 0.30 -10.18 15.41
CA PRO A 145 -0.36 -8.93 15.79
C PRO A 145 -0.72 -8.97 17.28
N LEU A 146 -0.87 -7.84 17.94
CA LEU A 146 -1.59 -7.86 19.23
C LEU A 146 -3.06 -8.05 18.85
N GLU A 147 -3.56 -9.28 18.96
CA GLU A 147 -4.99 -9.51 18.86
C GLU A 147 -5.67 -8.77 20.01
N TYR A 148 -6.32 -7.66 19.67
CA TYR A 148 -7.31 -7.05 20.53
C TYR A 148 -8.65 -7.68 20.17
N GLU A 149 -9.43 -8.04 21.20
CA GLU A 149 -10.71 -8.77 21.13
C GLU A 149 -11.75 -8.19 20.14
N GLU A 150 -11.53 -6.98 19.60
CA GLU A 150 -12.39 -6.29 18.64
C GLU A 150 -11.58 -5.62 17.49
N GLY A 151 -10.65 -6.37 16.89
CA GLY A 151 -9.77 -5.89 15.83
C GLY A 151 -8.40 -5.48 16.36
N GLY A 152 -7.39 -6.29 16.08
CA GLY A 152 -6.02 -6.09 16.52
C GLY A 152 -5.22 -5.07 15.69
N PHE A 153 -4.42 -4.25 16.38
CA PHE A 153 -3.32 -3.54 15.73
C PHE A 153 -2.20 -4.53 15.49
N ASN A 154 -1.60 -4.48 14.30
CA ASN A 154 -0.22 -4.92 14.25
C ASN A 154 0.61 -3.83 14.94
N THR A 155 1.16 -4.11 16.13
CA THR A 155 2.03 -3.14 16.80
C THR A 155 3.39 -3.05 16.14
N PHE A 156 3.63 -3.78 15.06
CA PHE A 156 4.73 -3.43 14.17
C PHE A 156 4.42 -2.09 13.52
N GLY A 157 5.04 -1.03 14.05
CA GLY A 157 5.19 0.20 13.31
C GLY A 157 6.09 -0.08 12.11
N TRP A 158 5.53 -0.11 10.90
CA TRP A 158 6.25 -0.42 9.66
C TRP A 158 7.35 0.58 9.34
N LEU A 159 7.24 1.79 9.88
CA LEU A 159 8.03 2.92 9.43
C LEU A 159 8.12 3.98 10.52
N SER A 160 9.34 4.33 10.88
CA SER A 160 9.61 5.63 11.48
C SER A 160 9.80 6.66 10.38
N LEU A 161 8.89 7.64 10.34
CA LEU A 161 8.84 8.68 9.31
C LEU A 161 10.01 9.67 9.42
N ARG A 162 10.65 9.76 10.59
CA ARG A 162 11.72 10.74 10.89
C ARG A 162 12.89 10.21 11.74
N GLY A 163 13.07 8.89 11.85
CA GLY A 163 14.17 8.31 12.65
C GLY A 163 13.82 8.11 14.14
N GLU A 164 14.58 8.69 15.08
CA GLU A 164 14.21 8.68 16.53
C GLU A 164 13.06 9.65 16.86
N GLY A 165 12.26 10.04 15.85
CA GLY A 165 11.11 10.92 16.04
C GLY A 165 9.98 10.21 16.79
N SER A 166 9.11 10.97 17.45
CA SER A 166 7.99 10.45 18.26
C SER A 166 6.80 9.93 17.44
N GLU A 167 6.99 9.53 16.17
CA GLU A 167 5.90 9.18 15.25
C GLU A 167 6.19 7.91 14.46
N ARG A 168 5.18 7.04 14.30
CA ARG A 168 5.23 5.80 13.54
C ARG A 168 3.98 5.54 12.73
N LEU A 169 4.14 4.88 11.58
CA LEU A 169 3.06 4.35 10.75
C LEU A 169 2.78 2.89 11.13
N TYR A 170 1.51 2.56 11.32
CA TYR A 170 1.02 1.22 11.62
C TYR A 170 0.00 0.81 10.56
N ASP A 171 -0.06 -0.49 10.25
CA ASP A 171 -1.24 -1.06 9.60
C ASP A 171 -2.30 -1.31 10.65
N ALA A 172 -3.41 -0.57 10.56
CA ALA A 172 -4.55 -0.83 11.42
C ALA A 172 -5.34 -2.00 10.86
N THR A 173 -5.65 -2.95 11.73
CA THR A 173 -6.73 -3.95 11.63
C THR A 173 -7.17 -4.38 10.24
N HIS A 174 -6.86 -5.62 9.89
CA HIS A 174 -7.54 -6.33 8.82
C HIS A 174 -9.05 -6.41 9.11
N VAL A 175 -9.84 -5.52 8.49
CA VAL A 175 -11.29 -5.68 8.44
C VAL A 175 -11.59 -6.80 7.44
N LYS A 176 -11.88 -8.00 7.94
CA LYS A 176 -12.11 -9.20 7.12
C LYS A 176 -13.59 -9.37 6.78
N ASN A 177 -13.89 -9.84 5.58
CA ASN A 177 -15.23 -10.27 5.14
C ASN A 177 -16.32 -9.17 5.14
N VAL A 178 -15.96 -7.88 5.03
CA VAL A 178 -16.94 -6.78 5.11
C VAL A 178 -17.21 -6.09 3.78
N CYS A 179 -16.34 -6.18 2.77
CA CYS A 179 -16.44 -5.30 1.61
C CYS A 179 -16.66 -6.02 0.29
N LYS A 180 -17.71 -5.62 -0.43
CA LYS A 180 -17.95 -5.98 -1.84
C LYS A 180 -17.69 -4.82 -2.80
N LEU A 181 -16.94 -3.82 -2.34
CA LEU A 181 -16.68 -2.56 -3.06
C LEU A 181 -17.96 -1.75 -3.35
N THR A 182 -19.02 -1.97 -2.57
CA THR A 182 -20.22 -1.14 -2.60
C THR A 182 -20.00 0.12 -1.76
N ILE A 183 -20.81 1.14 -2.04
CA ILE A 183 -20.78 2.40 -1.28
C ILE A 183 -21.02 2.12 0.21
N GLU A 184 -22.02 1.29 0.52
CA GLU A 184 -22.40 0.96 1.90
C GLU A 184 -21.28 0.23 2.63
N ASP A 185 -20.64 -0.74 1.98
CA ASP A 185 -19.61 -1.55 2.61
C ASP A 185 -18.32 -0.75 2.82
N LEU A 186 -17.90 0.02 1.82
CA LEU A 186 -16.73 0.91 1.93
C LEU A 186 -16.94 1.95 3.03
N THR A 187 -18.15 2.55 3.09
CA THR A 187 -18.50 3.51 4.14
C THR A 187 -18.44 2.88 5.53
N LYS A 188 -19.02 1.68 5.70
CA LYS A 188 -18.97 0.95 6.97
C LYS A 188 -17.55 0.57 7.36
N ALA A 189 -16.76 0.06 6.41
CA ALA A 189 -15.37 -0.32 6.64
C ALA A 189 -14.52 0.88 7.07
N GLU A 190 -14.75 2.06 6.50
CA GLU A 190 -14.03 3.27 6.87
C GLU A 190 -14.41 3.79 8.25
N ILE A 191 -15.71 3.83 8.57
CA ILE A 191 -16.19 4.22 9.91
C ILE A 191 -15.64 3.24 10.96
N TYR A 192 -15.75 1.95 10.71
CA TYR A 192 -15.31 0.90 11.63
C TYR A 192 -13.79 0.90 11.81
N GLY A 193 -13.03 1.03 10.72
CA GLY A 193 -11.57 1.12 10.77
C GLY A 193 -11.10 2.31 11.61
N ARG A 194 -11.72 3.49 11.42
CA ARG A 194 -11.44 4.67 12.25
C ARG A 194 -11.80 4.45 13.72
N ASP A 195 -12.95 3.86 14.02
CA ASP A 195 -13.34 3.56 15.41
C ASP A 195 -12.33 2.64 16.12
N ILE A 196 -11.96 1.51 15.49
CA ILE A 196 -10.96 0.61 16.07
C ILE A 196 -9.64 1.34 16.30
N MET A 197 -9.22 2.19 15.37
CA MET A 197 -7.98 2.96 15.54
C MET A 197 -7.98 3.80 16.80
N HIS A 198 -9.06 4.57 16.99
CA HIS A 198 -9.20 5.44 18.14
C HIS A 198 -9.29 4.65 19.45
N ARG A 199 -10.03 3.53 19.47
CA ARG A 199 -10.13 2.65 20.64
C ARG A 199 -8.77 2.08 21.04
N ALA A 200 -7.98 1.62 20.08
CA ALA A 200 -6.68 1.04 20.38
C ALA A 200 -5.65 2.08 20.82
N VAL A 201 -5.58 3.26 20.19
CA VAL A 201 -4.70 4.34 20.64
C VAL A 201 -5.06 4.72 22.08
N LYS A 202 -6.35 4.83 22.41
CA LYS A 202 -6.81 5.06 23.79
C LYS A 202 -6.34 3.96 24.75
N LYS A 203 -6.43 2.70 24.34
CA LYS A 203 -5.98 1.55 25.14
C LYS A 203 -4.45 1.54 25.35
N LEU A 204 -3.68 1.85 24.31
CA LEU A 204 -2.22 1.93 24.38
C LEU A 204 -1.78 3.05 25.34
N ARG A 205 -2.41 4.24 25.25
CA ARG A 205 -2.15 5.36 26.18
C ARG A 205 -2.39 5.02 27.65
N GLY A 206 -3.34 4.13 27.94
CA GLY A 206 -3.69 3.71 29.30
C GLY A 206 -2.70 2.74 29.93
N ARG A 207 -1.66 2.30 29.21
CA ARG A 207 -0.65 1.37 29.70
C ARG A 207 0.59 2.12 30.16
N GLU A 208 0.84 2.11 31.46
CA GLU A 208 2.04 2.70 32.05
C GLU A 208 3.32 1.96 31.63
N GLY A 209 4.37 2.72 31.30
CA GLY A 209 5.64 2.19 30.80
C GLY A 209 5.59 1.66 29.37
N SER A 210 4.53 1.93 28.62
CA SER A 210 4.37 1.45 27.24
C SER A 210 5.11 2.30 26.22
N GLY A 211 5.40 3.57 26.54
CA GLY A 211 5.89 4.55 25.59
C GLY A 211 4.80 5.14 24.69
N TYR A 212 3.53 4.77 24.92
CA TYR A 212 2.36 5.28 24.19
C TYR A 212 1.51 6.26 25.02
N GLU A 213 1.93 6.64 26.23
CA GLU A 213 1.14 7.44 27.18
C GLU A 213 0.68 8.78 26.58
N ASN A 214 1.55 9.39 25.76
CA ASN A 214 1.30 10.63 25.06
C ASN A 214 0.83 10.42 23.61
N ALA A 215 0.48 9.19 23.22
CA ALA A 215 0.16 8.87 21.84
C ALA A 215 -1.09 9.61 21.33
N TYR A 216 -1.07 10.00 20.06
CA TYR A 216 -2.21 10.58 19.34
C TYR A 216 -2.14 10.24 17.86
N ILE A 217 -3.29 10.18 17.18
CA ILE A 217 -3.32 9.95 15.73
C ILE A 217 -2.92 11.24 15.03
N THR A 218 -1.87 11.19 14.22
CA THR A 218 -1.40 12.31 13.38
C THR A 218 -2.03 12.28 11.99
N GLY A 219 -2.47 11.11 11.53
CA GLY A 219 -3.24 10.97 10.31
C GLY A 219 -3.62 9.53 10.01
N THR A 220 -4.58 9.37 9.12
CA THR A 220 -4.97 8.08 8.54
C THR A 220 -4.73 8.09 7.04
N GLY A 221 -4.74 6.93 6.40
CA GLY A 221 -4.84 6.81 4.95
C GLY A 221 -5.97 7.67 4.40
N THR A 222 -5.74 8.32 3.26
CA THR A 222 -6.74 9.17 2.59
C THR A 222 -7.88 8.37 1.97
N HIS A 223 -7.61 7.10 1.65
CA HIS A 223 -8.58 6.11 1.21
C HIS A 223 -8.33 4.81 1.96
N LEU A 224 -9.34 3.93 1.98
CA LEU A 224 -9.19 2.56 2.45
C LEU A 224 -8.19 1.82 1.56
N GLY A 225 -7.14 1.27 2.17
CA GLY A 225 -6.22 0.37 1.49
C GLY A 225 -6.82 -1.03 1.40
N LEU A 226 -6.94 -1.55 0.18
CA LEU A 226 -7.37 -2.92 -0.09
C LEU A 226 -6.15 -3.76 -0.46
N ARG A 227 -5.89 -4.85 0.25
CA ARG A 227 -4.74 -5.72 -0.07
C ARG A 227 -4.96 -6.54 -1.34
N LYS A 228 -6.21 -6.85 -1.63
CA LYS A 228 -6.68 -7.52 -2.85
C LYS A 228 -8.15 -7.18 -3.03
N SER A 229 -8.59 -6.90 -4.25
CA SER A 229 -9.99 -6.63 -4.57
C SER A 229 -10.41 -7.42 -5.81
N ARG A 230 -10.04 -6.95 -6.99
CA ARG A 230 -10.38 -7.54 -8.28
C ARG A 230 -9.13 -8.11 -8.95
N VAL A 231 -9.28 -9.29 -9.56
CA VAL A 231 -8.24 -9.93 -10.38
C VAL A 231 -8.80 -10.11 -11.78
N PRO A 232 -8.53 -9.17 -12.71
CA PRO A 232 -9.02 -9.26 -14.10
C PRO A 232 -8.57 -10.55 -14.77
N LEU A 233 -9.34 -10.99 -15.77
CA LEU A 233 -8.84 -12.04 -16.64
C LEU A 233 -7.69 -11.50 -17.50
N THR A 234 -6.59 -12.25 -17.58
CA THR A 234 -5.38 -11.90 -18.34
C THR A 234 -4.84 -13.09 -19.12
N GLN A 235 -3.99 -12.82 -20.11
CA GLN A 235 -3.36 -13.83 -20.97
C GLN A 235 -2.50 -14.84 -20.22
N TYR A 236 -2.04 -14.48 -19.02
CA TYR A 236 -1.28 -15.36 -18.14
C TYR A 236 -1.59 -15.08 -16.67
N TYR A 237 -1.66 -16.15 -15.88
CA TYR A 237 -1.69 -16.07 -14.42
C TYR A 237 -0.49 -16.81 -13.88
N MET A 238 0.23 -16.13 -13.00
CA MET A 238 1.33 -16.75 -12.29
C MET A 238 0.78 -17.72 -11.25
N SER A 239 1.38 -18.90 -11.20
CA SER A 239 1.18 -19.93 -10.19
C SER A 239 2.36 -19.98 -9.21
N ASP A 240 2.25 -20.79 -8.15
CA ASP A 240 3.35 -20.98 -7.20
C ASP A 240 4.61 -21.58 -7.88
N GLU A 241 4.43 -22.33 -8.97
CA GLU A 241 5.53 -22.90 -9.77
C GLU A 241 6.33 -21.83 -10.52
N ASP A 242 5.70 -20.70 -10.83
CA ASP A 242 6.29 -19.58 -11.58
C ASP A 242 7.16 -18.66 -10.72
N MET A 243 7.12 -18.81 -9.39
CA MET A 243 7.68 -17.83 -8.44
C MET A 243 9.21 -17.67 -8.56
N ASN A 244 9.91 -18.65 -9.12
CA ASN A 244 11.35 -18.61 -9.36
C ASN A 244 11.71 -18.73 -10.86
N CYS A 245 10.73 -18.57 -11.74
CA CYS A 245 10.93 -18.67 -13.18
C CYS A 245 11.36 -17.34 -13.80
N ASP A 246 12.15 -17.46 -14.86
CA ASP A 246 12.51 -16.33 -15.72
C ASP A 246 11.56 -16.29 -16.92
N PHE A 247 11.01 -15.11 -17.18
CA PHE A 247 10.17 -14.87 -18.35
C PHE A 247 10.88 -13.94 -19.34
N PRO A 248 10.92 -14.29 -20.64
CA PRO A 248 11.50 -13.42 -21.67
C PRO A 248 10.87 -12.02 -21.74
N ASP A 249 9.60 -11.92 -21.35
CA ASP A 249 8.79 -10.71 -21.33
C ASP A 249 8.64 -10.11 -19.92
N SER A 250 9.57 -10.38 -19.00
CA SER A 250 9.57 -9.79 -17.66
C SER A 250 9.66 -8.26 -17.71
N ILE A 251 8.71 -7.56 -17.07
CA ILE A 251 8.66 -6.10 -17.01
C ILE A 251 8.70 -5.53 -15.59
N ALA A 252 8.44 -6.36 -14.59
CA ALA A 252 8.47 -5.97 -13.19
C ALA A 252 9.07 -7.07 -12.32
N ILE A 253 9.48 -6.68 -11.11
CA ILE A 253 10.00 -7.58 -10.08
C ILE A 253 9.18 -7.31 -8.82
N GLY A 254 8.54 -8.36 -8.31
CA GLY A 254 7.84 -8.39 -7.03
C GLY A 254 8.55 -9.28 -6.01
N GLY A 255 7.96 -9.42 -4.83
CA GLY A 255 8.42 -10.28 -3.75
C GLY A 255 7.78 -9.90 -2.41
N ASP A 256 7.59 -10.86 -1.52
CA ASP A 256 7.10 -10.65 -0.15
C ASP A 256 8.22 -11.00 0.85
N VAL A 257 8.40 -10.16 1.88
CA VAL A 257 9.30 -10.42 3.02
C VAL A 257 8.90 -11.67 3.80
N ALA A 258 7.63 -12.04 3.75
CA ALA A 258 7.07 -13.18 4.46
C ALA A 258 6.98 -14.46 3.59
N SER A 259 7.35 -14.39 2.30
CA SER A 259 7.35 -15.57 1.44
C SER A 259 8.69 -16.30 1.45
N ASP A 260 8.65 -17.63 1.43
CA ASP A 260 9.82 -18.47 1.16
C ASP A 260 10.35 -18.29 -0.28
N TYR A 261 9.56 -17.64 -1.13
CA TYR A 261 9.89 -17.26 -2.49
C TYR A 261 10.80 -16.03 -2.50
N GLY A 262 11.84 -16.07 -3.35
CA GLY A 262 12.75 -14.94 -3.56
C GLY A 262 12.09 -13.80 -4.34
N TYR A 263 12.84 -13.19 -5.26
CA TYR A 263 12.25 -12.21 -6.17
C TYR A 263 11.42 -12.89 -7.26
N ILE A 264 10.23 -12.35 -7.49
CA ILE A 264 9.28 -12.86 -8.49
C ILE A 264 9.38 -11.96 -9.72
N LYS A 265 9.70 -12.52 -10.88
CA LYS A 265 9.72 -11.77 -12.15
C LYS A 265 8.32 -11.79 -12.77
N ILE A 266 7.76 -10.62 -13.02
CA ILE A 266 6.38 -10.45 -13.49
C ILE A 266 6.39 -10.22 -15.01
N PRO A 267 5.86 -11.17 -15.82
CA PRO A 267 5.83 -11.04 -17.27
C PRO A 267 4.73 -10.09 -17.75
N PHE A 268 4.98 -9.39 -18.86
CA PHE A 268 4.06 -8.38 -19.43
C PHE A 268 2.67 -8.93 -19.72
N ARG A 269 2.58 -10.18 -20.19
CA ARG A 269 1.30 -10.86 -20.46
C ARG A 269 0.39 -11.04 -19.24
N THR A 270 0.88 -10.79 -18.01
CA THR A 270 0.02 -10.73 -16.80
C THR A 270 -0.76 -9.43 -16.67
N LEU A 271 -0.47 -8.43 -17.52
CA LEU A 271 -1.18 -7.15 -17.56
C LEU A 271 -2.11 -7.01 -18.77
N LEU A 272 -2.14 -8.02 -19.65
CA LEU A 272 -2.93 -7.99 -20.88
C LEU A 272 -4.20 -8.83 -20.70
N PRO A 273 -5.40 -8.26 -20.90
CA PRO A 273 -6.63 -9.04 -20.96
C PRO A 273 -6.68 -9.99 -22.16
#